data_AF-G3PJ43-F1
#
_entry.id   AF-G3PJ43-F1
#
_cell.length_a   1.000
_cell.length_b   1.000
_cell.length_c   1.000
_cell.angle_alpha   90.00
_cell.angle_beta   90.00
_cell.angle_gamma   90.00
#
_symmetry.space_group_name_H-M   'P 1'
#
loop_
_entity.id
_entity.type
_entity.pdbx_description
1 polymer ?
#
loop_
_entity_poly.entity_id
_entity_poly.type
_entity_poly.pdbx_seq_one_letter_code
_entity_poly.pdbx_strand_id
1 'polypeptide(L)'
;MVCGGFVCTKNALSALNVLYVLVSLLLIGVAAWGKWFDLVSSIRVVAGVIGVGIFLLLVAFVGLCGALKHHQVLLFFYMIILFIVFVMQFSVSCACLSLNKEQQNHLLEAGWNRSEATQRDVEKTLNCCGFNSVPLNDSCAASCFNAVPPTCTTCSSTIQQAAGEVLRFVGGIGLFFSFTEILGVWLAHRYRNLKDPRSNPGAFL
;
A
#
# COMPACT_ATOMS: atom_id res chain seq x y z
N MET A 1 38.39 -10.15 9.21
CA MET A 1 37.07 -10.41 8.58
C MET A 1 36.02 -9.32 8.84
N VAL A 2 36.38 -8.16 9.44
CA VAL A 2 35.43 -7.10 9.87
C VAL A 2 35.03 -6.17 8.71
N CYS A 3 35.92 -5.91 7.74
CA CYS A 3 35.62 -5.08 6.56
C CYS A 3 34.52 -5.66 5.64
N GLY A 4 34.45 -7.00 5.51
CA GLY A 4 33.46 -7.65 4.66
C GLY A 4 32.03 -7.45 5.16
N GLY A 5 31.83 -7.53 6.49
CA GLY A 5 30.52 -7.31 7.11
C GLY A 5 30.01 -5.87 6.99
N PHE A 6 30.90 -4.88 7.15
CA PHE A 6 30.54 -3.47 7.02
C PHE A 6 30.08 -3.12 5.60
N VAL A 7 30.87 -3.49 4.59
CA VAL A 7 30.55 -3.20 3.18
C VAL A 7 29.31 -3.98 2.73
N CYS A 8 29.17 -5.25 3.12
CA CYS A 8 28.00 -6.05 2.79
C CYS A 8 26.71 -5.45 3.38
N THR A 9 26.73 -5.07 4.67
CA THR A 9 25.56 -4.47 5.32
C THR A 9 25.22 -3.10 4.72
N LYS A 10 26.23 -2.27 4.42
CA LYS A 10 26.05 -0.99 3.71
C LYS A 10 25.37 -1.17 2.36
N ASN A 11 25.88 -2.09 1.55
CA ASN A 11 25.38 -2.33 0.19
C ASN A 11 23.98 -2.94 0.22
N ALA A 12 23.72 -3.88 1.13
CA ALA A 12 22.39 -4.47 1.30
C ALA A 12 21.36 -3.42 1.74
N LEU A 13 21.69 -2.58 2.73
CA LEU A 13 20.80 -1.50 3.18
C LEU A 13 20.59 -0.45 2.08
N SER A 14 21.63 -0.12 1.32
CA SER A 14 21.51 0.81 0.19
C SER A 14 20.64 0.22 -0.92
N ALA A 15 20.82 -1.06 -1.26
CA ALA A 15 20.03 -1.76 -2.27
C ALA A 15 18.55 -1.86 -1.87
N LEU A 16 18.25 -2.15 -0.60
CA LEU A 16 16.88 -2.15 -0.07
C LEU A 16 16.21 -0.77 -0.26
N ASN A 17 16.92 0.31 0.08
CA ASN A 17 16.37 1.66 -0.07
C ASN A 17 16.24 2.08 -1.54
N VAL A 18 17.16 1.67 -2.43
CA VAL A 18 17.01 1.89 -3.87
C VAL A 18 15.78 1.16 -4.40
N LEU A 19 15.52 -0.07 -3.96
CA LEU A 19 14.29 -0.80 -4.30
C LEU A 19 13.04 -0.03 -3.84
N TYR A 20 13.03 0.51 -2.62
CA TYR A 20 11.91 1.32 -2.14
C TYR A 20 11.73 2.64 -2.92
N VAL A 21 12.81 3.27 -3.38
CA VAL A 21 12.72 4.42 -4.30
C VAL A 21 12.03 4.01 -5.60
N LEU A 22 12.41 2.88 -6.20
CA LEU A 22 11.79 2.41 -7.45
C LEU A 22 10.31 2.09 -7.27
N VAL A 23 9.94 1.40 -6.18
CA VAL A 23 8.54 1.09 -5.85
C VAL A 23 7.74 2.38 -5.64
N SER A 24 8.29 3.37 -4.94
CA SER A 24 7.66 4.67 -4.73
C SER A 24 7.39 5.41 -6.05
N LEU A 25 8.39 5.50 -6.92
CA LEU A 25 8.25 6.14 -8.23
C LEU A 25 7.21 5.43 -9.10
N LEU A 26 7.15 4.09 -9.02
CA LEU A 26 6.14 3.29 -9.71
C LEU A 26 4.74 3.60 -9.18
N LEU A 27 4.54 3.65 -7.86
CA LEU A 27 3.24 3.98 -7.25
C LEU A 27 2.75 5.37 -7.66
N ILE A 28 3.63 6.37 -7.59
CA ILE A 28 3.30 7.75 -8.01
C ILE A 28 2.98 7.78 -9.51
N GLY A 29 3.81 7.14 -10.33
CA GLY A 29 3.67 7.13 -11.79
C GLY A 29 2.37 6.46 -12.24
N VAL A 30 2.05 5.27 -11.73
CA VAL A 30 0.83 4.53 -12.08
C VAL A 30 -0.41 5.28 -11.61
N ALA A 31 -0.41 5.85 -10.40
CA ALA A 31 -1.55 6.60 -9.89
C ALA A 31 -1.79 7.89 -10.67
N ALA A 32 -0.73 8.64 -10.99
CA ALA A 32 -0.83 9.85 -11.81
C ALA A 32 -1.31 9.54 -13.23
N TRP A 33 -0.77 8.48 -13.85
CA TRP A 33 -1.17 8.00 -15.17
C TRP A 33 -2.65 7.57 -15.19
N GLY A 34 -3.08 6.78 -14.20
CA GLY A 34 -4.47 6.33 -14.10
C GLY A 34 -5.48 7.47 -13.96
N LYS A 35 -5.14 8.55 -13.24
CA LYS A 35 -5.99 9.74 -13.14
C LYS A 35 -6.01 10.57 -14.42
N TRP A 36 -4.90 10.61 -15.15
CA TRP A 36 -4.79 11.33 -16.42
C TRP A 36 -5.72 10.76 -17.49
N PHE A 37 -5.82 9.43 -17.58
CA PHE A 37 -6.72 8.74 -18.51
C PHE A 37 -8.16 8.57 -18.00
N ASP A 38 -8.48 9.18 -16.86
CA ASP A 38 -9.78 9.07 -16.18
C ASP A 38 -10.25 7.63 -15.94
N LEU A 39 -9.29 6.70 -15.79
CA LEU A 39 -9.55 5.29 -15.52
C LEU A 39 -10.04 5.07 -14.07
N VAL A 40 -9.72 6.01 -13.17
CA VAL A 40 -10.11 5.95 -11.76
C VAL A 40 -10.99 7.15 -11.43
N SER A 41 -12.27 6.90 -11.17
CA SER A 41 -13.25 7.94 -10.80
C SER A 41 -12.91 8.61 -9.46
N SER A 42 -12.36 7.87 -8.49
CA SER A 42 -12.17 8.39 -7.13
C SER A 42 -10.83 9.10 -6.93
N ILE A 43 -10.86 10.43 -6.95
CA ILE A 43 -9.73 11.32 -6.61
C ILE A 43 -9.14 10.98 -5.23
N ARG A 44 -9.98 10.58 -4.26
CA ARG A 44 -9.54 10.25 -2.90
C ARG A 44 -8.61 9.03 -2.87
N VAL A 45 -8.93 7.99 -3.65
CA VAL A 45 -8.12 6.76 -3.72
C VAL A 45 -6.79 7.07 -4.40
N VAL A 46 -6.81 7.81 -5.52
CA VAL A 46 -5.60 8.23 -6.23
C VAL A 46 -4.69 9.07 -5.32
N ALA A 47 -5.25 10.07 -4.62
CA ALA A 47 -4.49 10.90 -3.69
C ALA A 47 -3.86 10.08 -2.56
N GLY A 48 -4.56 9.07 -2.05
CA GLY A 48 -4.03 8.13 -1.07
C GLY A 48 -2.80 7.37 -1.59
N VAL A 49 -2.88 6.80 -2.79
CA VAL A 49 -1.75 6.05 -3.40
C VAL A 49 -0.55 6.96 -3.65
N ILE A 50 -0.78 8.17 -4.17
CA ILE A 50 0.29 9.16 -4.38
C ILE A 50 0.93 9.55 -3.04
N GLY A 51 0.12 9.79 -2.01
CA GLY A 51 0.60 10.13 -0.66
C GLY A 51 1.49 9.05 -0.06
N VAL A 52 1.09 7.78 -0.17
CA VAL A 52 1.91 6.63 0.25
C VAL A 52 3.21 6.59 -0.55
N GLY A 53 3.14 6.80 -1.87
CA GLY A 53 4.33 6.87 -2.72
C GLY A 53 5.32 7.94 -2.27
N ILE A 54 4.87 9.18 -2.03
CA ILE A 54 5.71 10.29 -1.56
C ILE A 54 6.31 9.96 -0.19
N PHE A 55 5.52 9.44 0.74
CA PHE A 55 6.00 9.04 2.06
C PHE A 55 7.12 7.99 1.96
N LEU A 56 6.93 6.94 1.17
CA LEU A 56 7.95 5.92 0.93
C LEU A 56 9.23 6.51 0.29
N LEU A 57 9.09 7.49 -0.62
CA LEU A 57 10.24 8.17 -1.22
C LEU A 57 11.10 8.86 -0.17
N LEU A 58 10.45 9.59 0.76
CA LEU A 58 11.14 10.31 1.83
C LEU A 58 11.84 9.35 2.78
N VAL A 59 11.17 8.28 3.21
CA VAL A 59 11.76 7.26 4.08
C VAL A 59 12.95 6.57 3.41
N ALA A 60 12.82 6.22 2.12
CA ALA A 60 13.90 5.61 1.35
C ALA A 60 15.10 6.55 1.16
N PHE A 61 14.85 7.85 0.94
CA PHE A 61 15.89 8.86 0.85
C PHE A 61 16.65 9.04 2.18
N VAL A 62 15.92 9.07 3.30
CA VAL A 62 16.49 9.10 4.66
C VAL A 62 17.34 7.85 4.90
N GLY A 63 16.85 6.67 4.55
CA GLY A 63 17.57 5.40 4.68
C GLY A 63 18.84 5.34 3.82
N LEU A 64 18.75 5.77 2.56
CA LEU A 64 19.90 5.82 1.63
C LEU A 64 20.96 6.81 2.10
N CYS A 65 20.57 8.03 2.49
CA CYS A 65 21.49 9.01 3.05
C CYS A 65 22.15 8.50 4.34
N GLY A 66 21.39 7.82 5.19
CA GLY A 66 21.87 7.19 6.42
C GLY A 66 22.91 6.11 6.13
N ALA A 67 22.65 5.27 5.13
CA ALA A 67 23.56 4.21 4.70
C ALA A 67 24.86 4.78 4.07
N LEU A 68 24.73 5.75 3.16
CA LEU A 68 25.86 6.31 2.40
C LEU A 68 26.81 7.14 3.28
N LYS A 69 26.25 8.01 4.14
CA LYS A 69 27.01 8.90 5.04
C LYS A 69 27.31 8.28 6.41
N HIS A 70 26.83 7.07 6.68
CA HIS A 70 26.92 6.44 8.00
C HIS A 70 26.39 7.36 9.14
N HIS A 71 25.32 8.11 8.85
CA HIS A 71 24.79 9.12 9.78
C HIS A 71 23.91 8.46 10.85
N GLN A 72 24.49 8.26 12.04
CA GLN A 72 23.92 7.51 13.16
C GLN A 72 22.49 7.95 13.54
N VAL A 73 22.25 9.25 13.66
CA VAL A 73 20.93 9.79 14.02
C VAL A 73 19.89 9.53 12.92
N LEU A 74 20.30 9.56 11.65
CA LEU A 74 19.39 9.39 10.52
C LEU A 74 18.95 7.93 10.39
N LEU A 75 19.89 7.00 10.61
CA LEU A 75 19.63 5.57 10.73
C LEU A 75 18.71 5.24 11.91
N PHE A 76 18.80 5.97 13.02
CA PHE A 76 17.91 5.79 14.16
C PHE A 76 16.46 6.16 13.84
N PHE A 77 16.24 7.35 13.26
CA PHE A 77 14.90 7.75 12.83
C PHE A 77 14.34 6.81 11.76
N TYR A 78 15.16 6.40 10.80
CA TYR A 78 14.80 5.41 9.79
C TYR A 78 14.30 4.10 10.41
N MET A 79 15.02 3.56 11.40
CA MET A 79 14.60 2.34 12.09
C MET A 79 13.26 2.50 12.81
N ILE A 80 13.04 3.63 13.50
CA ILE A 80 11.78 3.90 14.20
C ILE A 80 10.62 3.97 13.20
N ILE A 81 10.81 4.72 12.11
CA ILE A 81 9.78 4.89 11.08
C ILE A 81 9.45 3.54 10.44
N LEU A 82 10.46 2.77 10.02
CA LEU A 82 10.23 1.43 9.46
C LEU A 82 9.51 0.49 10.44
N PHE A 83 9.83 0.56 11.73
CA PHE A 83 9.18 -0.27 12.73
C PHE A 83 7.69 0.09 12.91
N ILE A 84 7.36 1.39 12.90
CA ILE A 84 5.97 1.85 12.96
C ILE A 84 5.20 1.40 11.71
N VAL A 85 5.79 1.57 10.52
CA VAL A 85 5.19 1.14 9.26
C VAL A 85 4.98 -0.37 9.26
N PHE A 86 5.97 -1.15 9.73
CA PHE A 86 5.86 -2.59 9.89
C PHE A 86 4.66 -2.99 10.76
N VAL A 87 4.48 -2.38 11.93
CA VAL A 87 3.35 -2.69 12.83
C VAL A 87 2.01 -2.39 12.14
N MET A 88 1.89 -1.23 11.49
CA MET A 88 0.66 -0.85 10.79
C MET A 88 0.37 -1.80 9.61
N GLN A 89 1.38 -2.07 8.78
CA GLN A 89 1.23 -2.86 7.57
C GLN A 89 0.98 -4.33 7.88
N PHE A 90 1.70 -4.91 8.84
CA PHE A 90 1.46 -6.26 9.32
C PHE A 90 0.02 -6.39 9.84
N SER A 91 -0.44 -5.42 10.64
CA SER A 91 -1.80 -5.42 11.21
C SER A 91 -2.88 -5.34 10.13
N VAL A 92 -2.77 -4.39 9.20
CA VAL A 92 -3.73 -4.21 8.09
C VAL A 92 -3.70 -5.41 7.15
N SER A 93 -2.53 -5.95 6.83
CA SER A 93 -2.39 -7.15 5.99
C SER A 93 -3.06 -8.37 6.61
N CYS A 94 -2.85 -8.62 7.90
CA CYS A 94 -3.52 -9.69 8.61
C CYS A 94 -5.04 -9.48 8.65
N ALA A 95 -5.52 -8.25 8.85
CA ALA A 95 -6.95 -7.95 8.78
C ALA A 95 -7.53 -8.25 7.39
N CYS A 96 -6.86 -7.82 6.31
CA CYS A 96 -7.26 -8.08 4.93
C CYS A 96 -7.29 -9.57 4.59
N LEU A 97 -6.35 -10.36 5.11
CA LEU A 97 -6.29 -11.81 4.89
C LEU A 97 -7.30 -12.59 5.74
N SER A 98 -7.64 -12.10 6.93
CA SER A 98 -8.52 -12.76 7.89
C SER A 98 -10.00 -12.36 7.77
N LEU A 99 -10.33 -11.36 6.94
CA LEU A 99 -11.70 -10.88 6.75
C LEU A 99 -12.62 -11.99 6.23
N ASN A 100 -13.72 -12.23 6.94
CA ASN A 100 -14.77 -13.15 6.49
C ASN A 100 -15.82 -12.43 5.62
N LYS A 101 -16.73 -13.22 5.03
CA LYS A 101 -17.75 -12.72 4.09
C LYS A 101 -18.73 -11.76 4.76
N GLU A 102 -19.15 -12.06 5.98
CA GLU A 102 -20.12 -11.27 6.74
C GLU A 102 -19.55 -9.90 7.13
N GLN A 103 -18.32 -9.86 7.66
CA GLN A 103 -17.62 -8.61 7.97
C GLN A 103 -17.36 -7.78 6.71
N GLN A 104 -16.99 -8.43 5.62
CA GLN A 104 -16.82 -7.76 4.33
C GLN A 104 -18.15 -7.14 3.86
N ASN A 105 -19.26 -7.87 3.95
CA ASN A 105 -20.57 -7.33 3.56
C ASN A 105 -20.97 -6.12 4.41
N HIS A 106 -20.75 -6.16 5.72
CA HIS A 106 -21.01 -4.99 6.58
C HIS A 106 -20.16 -3.76 6.18
N LEU A 107 -18.88 -3.96 5.85
CA LEU A 107 -18.00 -2.88 5.39
C LEU A 107 -18.46 -2.31 4.04
N LEU A 108 -18.85 -3.19 3.11
CA LEU A 108 -19.35 -2.80 1.79
C LEU A 108 -20.70 -2.07 1.88
N GLU A 109 -21.59 -2.51 2.75
CA GLU A 109 -22.90 -1.88 2.99
C GLU A 109 -22.72 -0.47 3.58
N ALA A 110 -21.84 -0.33 4.58
CA ALA A 110 -21.49 0.97 5.15
C ALA A 110 -20.85 1.91 4.10
N GLY A 111 -20.04 1.36 3.19
CA GLY A 111 -19.46 2.10 2.07
C GLY A 111 -20.50 2.51 1.02
N TRP A 112 -21.42 1.59 0.69
CA TRP A 112 -22.51 1.80 -0.26
C TRP A 112 -23.39 2.97 0.17
N ASN A 113 -23.79 3.00 1.45
CA ASN A 113 -24.69 4.00 2.01
C ASN A 113 -24.07 5.40 2.17
N ARG A 114 -22.79 5.60 1.80
CA ARG A 114 -22.08 6.85 2.03
C ARG A 114 -22.29 7.92 0.95
N SER A 115 -22.56 7.52 -0.30
CA SER A 115 -22.63 8.47 -1.42
C SER A 115 -23.37 7.87 -2.63
N GLU A 116 -24.50 8.47 -3.02
CA GLU A 116 -25.25 8.08 -4.22
C GLU A 116 -24.42 8.19 -5.51
N ALA A 117 -23.53 9.18 -5.60
CA ALA A 117 -22.63 9.32 -6.76
C ALA A 117 -21.71 8.09 -6.90
N THR A 118 -21.21 7.56 -5.77
CA THR A 118 -20.35 6.37 -5.77
C THR A 118 -21.15 5.11 -6.07
N GLN A 119 -22.42 5.04 -5.64
CA GLN A 119 -23.32 3.95 -6.02
C GLN A 119 -23.50 3.92 -7.53
N ARG A 120 -23.87 5.04 -8.17
CA ARG A 120 -24.07 5.13 -9.62
C ARG A 120 -22.81 4.77 -10.43
N ASP A 121 -21.64 5.21 -9.97
CA ASP A 121 -20.37 4.86 -10.61
C ASP A 121 -20.10 3.36 -10.54
N VAL A 122 -20.39 2.73 -9.40
CA VAL A 122 -20.22 1.29 -9.21
C VAL A 122 -21.24 0.51 -10.05
N GLU A 123 -22.51 0.90 -10.05
CA GLU A 123 -23.55 0.29 -10.90
C GLU A 123 -23.17 0.33 -12.37
N LYS A 124 -22.68 1.47 -12.85
CA LYS A 124 -22.23 1.62 -14.24
C LYS A 124 -20.99 0.79 -14.55
N THR A 125 -20.02 0.75 -13.63
CA THR A 125 -18.71 0.10 -13.85
C THR A 125 -18.80 -1.42 -13.76
N LEU A 126 -19.57 -1.94 -12.80
CA LEU A 126 -19.74 -3.38 -12.56
C LEU A 126 -20.98 -3.96 -13.22
N ASN A 127 -21.80 -3.12 -13.85
CA ASN A 127 -23.03 -3.51 -14.54
C ASN A 127 -23.96 -4.34 -13.63
N CYS A 128 -24.17 -3.84 -12.42
CA CYS A 128 -25.02 -4.41 -11.36
C CYS A 128 -25.99 -3.33 -10.85
N CYS A 129 -27.03 -3.71 -10.10
CA CYS A 129 -28.02 -2.76 -9.62
C CYS A 129 -28.45 -2.99 -8.17
N GLY A 130 -28.45 -1.91 -7.37
CA GLY A 130 -28.80 -1.97 -5.95
C GLY A 130 -27.86 -2.84 -5.10
N PHE A 131 -27.85 -2.64 -3.78
CA PHE A 131 -26.93 -3.38 -2.92
C PHE A 131 -27.40 -4.82 -2.68
N ASN A 132 -28.51 -5.02 -1.96
CA ASN A 132 -29.04 -6.34 -1.61
C ASN A 132 -30.25 -6.77 -2.46
N SER A 133 -30.87 -5.84 -3.19
CA SER A 133 -32.00 -6.10 -4.07
C SER A 133 -31.93 -5.17 -5.28
N VAL A 134 -32.40 -5.64 -6.43
CA VAL A 134 -32.53 -4.83 -7.65
C VAL A 134 -33.81 -4.00 -7.52
N PRO A 135 -33.73 -2.66 -7.51
CA PRO A 135 -34.93 -1.83 -7.47
C PRO A 135 -35.65 -1.91 -8.82
N LEU A 136 -36.91 -2.34 -8.82
CA LEU A 136 -37.75 -2.43 -10.04
C LEU A 136 -38.42 -1.09 -10.41
N ASN A 137 -38.52 -0.18 -9.44
CA ASN A 137 -39.22 1.11 -9.57
C ASN A 137 -38.29 2.33 -9.61
N ASP A 138 -37.00 2.17 -9.27
CA ASP A 138 -36.02 3.26 -9.33
C ASP A 138 -35.19 3.20 -10.61
N SER A 139 -34.48 4.29 -10.89
CA SER A 139 -33.53 4.38 -12.00
C SER A 139 -32.17 3.81 -11.60
N CYS A 140 -31.60 2.94 -12.43
CA CYS A 140 -30.25 2.38 -12.27
C CYS A 140 -29.31 2.90 -13.36
N ALA A 141 -28.05 3.17 -13.03
CA ALA A 141 -27.07 3.65 -14.02
C ALA A 141 -26.46 2.53 -14.89
N ALA A 142 -26.72 1.26 -14.56
CA ALA A 142 -26.18 0.09 -15.23
C ALA A 142 -26.84 -0.17 -16.60
N SER A 143 -26.04 -0.61 -17.58
CA SER A 143 -26.54 -0.98 -18.91
C SER A 143 -27.50 -2.18 -18.88
N CYS A 144 -27.29 -3.12 -17.95
CA CYS A 144 -28.17 -4.29 -17.77
C CYS A 144 -29.60 -3.93 -17.38
N PHE A 145 -29.82 -2.73 -16.83
CA PHE A 145 -31.14 -2.29 -16.36
C PHE A 145 -32.02 -1.82 -17.52
N ASN A 146 -31.40 -1.32 -18.57
CA ASN A 146 -32.07 -0.88 -19.79
C ASN A 146 -32.39 -2.03 -20.76
N ALA A 147 -31.92 -3.26 -20.47
CA ALA A 147 -32.29 -4.45 -21.22
C ALA A 147 -33.73 -4.86 -20.90
N VAL A 148 -34.47 -5.36 -21.90
CA VAL A 148 -35.84 -5.87 -21.71
C VAL A 148 -35.84 -7.37 -22.01
N PRO A 149 -36.08 -8.25 -21.01
CA PRO A 149 -36.26 -7.96 -19.57
C PRO A 149 -34.95 -7.56 -18.86
N PRO A 150 -35.01 -6.86 -17.70
CA PRO A 150 -33.82 -6.49 -16.94
C PRO A 150 -33.12 -7.73 -16.39
N THR A 151 -31.82 -7.85 -16.67
CA THR A 151 -30.99 -9.01 -16.31
C THR A 151 -29.96 -8.71 -15.22
N CYS A 152 -30.04 -7.53 -14.60
CA CYS A 152 -29.08 -7.12 -13.58
C CYS A 152 -29.09 -8.05 -12.36
N THR A 153 -27.89 -8.30 -11.82
CA THR A 153 -27.70 -8.88 -10.50
C THR A 153 -27.48 -7.79 -9.45
N THR A 154 -27.53 -8.18 -8.18
CA THR A 154 -27.25 -7.29 -7.06
C THR A 154 -25.76 -6.95 -7.00
N CYS A 155 -25.45 -5.70 -6.63
CA CYS A 155 -24.06 -5.27 -6.52
C CYS A 155 -23.33 -5.90 -5.33
N SER A 156 -24.02 -6.29 -4.27
CA SER A 156 -23.37 -6.91 -3.09
C SER A 156 -22.58 -8.16 -3.46
N SER A 157 -23.15 -9.08 -4.24
CA SER A 157 -22.45 -10.32 -4.64
C SER A 157 -21.24 -10.06 -5.52
N THR A 158 -21.37 -9.15 -6.48
CA THR A 158 -20.30 -8.81 -7.44
C THR A 158 -19.15 -8.10 -6.75
N ILE A 159 -19.47 -7.10 -5.90
CA ILE A 159 -18.46 -6.35 -5.15
C ILE A 159 -17.81 -7.26 -4.10
N GLN A 160 -18.56 -8.11 -3.40
CA GLN A 160 -18.00 -9.00 -2.39
C GLN A 160 -16.98 -9.98 -2.98
N GLN A 161 -17.30 -10.57 -4.14
CA GLN A 161 -16.36 -11.47 -4.83
C GLN A 161 -15.09 -10.74 -5.26
N ALA A 162 -15.24 -9.59 -5.94
CA ALA A 162 -14.10 -8.79 -6.40
C ALA A 162 -13.24 -8.27 -5.25
N ALA A 163 -13.88 -7.71 -4.21
CA ALA A 163 -13.19 -7.19 -3.04
C ALA A 163 -12.48 -8.31 -2.26
N GLY A 164 -13.06 -9.52 -2.17
CA GLY A 164 -12.45 -10.63 -1.44
C GLY A 164 -11.14 -11.09 -2.07
N GLU A 165 -11.11 -11.20 -3.40
CA GLU A 165 -9.91 -11.55 -4.15
C GLU A 165 -8.83 -10.46 -4.03
N VAL A 166 -9.23 -9.19 -4.22
CA VAL A 166 -8.31 -8.04 -4.12
C VAL A 166 -7.75 -7.88 -2.71
N LEU A 167 -8.57 -8.00 -1.66
CA LEU A 167 -8.11 -7.89 -0.26
C LEU A 167 -7.11 -9.00 0.10
N ARG A 168 -7.35 -10.24 -0.36
CA ARG A 168 -6.39 -11.33 -0.16
C ARG A 168 -5.07 -11.10 -0.88
N PHE A 169 -5.15 -10.65 -2.12
CA PHE A 169 -3.96 -10.36 -2.93
C PHE A 169 -3.14 -9.19 -2.33
N VAL A 170 -3.78 -8.05 -2.05
CA VAL A 170 -3.14 -6.87 -1.46
C VAL A 170 -2.66 -7.16 -0.03
N GLY A 171 -3.44 -7.90 0.75
CA GLY A 171 -3.06 -8.36 2.09
C GLY A 171 -1.79 -9.19 2.05
N GLY A 172 -1.67 -10.13 1.11
CA GLY A 172 -0.47 -10.94 0.89
C GLY A 172 0.74 -10.11 0.47
N ILE A 173 0.57 -9.15 -0.45
CA ILE A 173 1.65 -8.22 -0.85
C ILE A 173 2.12 -7.39 0.34
N GLY A 174 1.20 -6.80 1.10
CA GLY A 174 1.55 -6.02 2.28
C GLY A 174 2.28 -6.85 3.33
N LEU A 175 1.89 -8.12 3.51
CA LEU A 175 2.55 -9.03 4.44
C LEU A 175 3.99 -9.32 3.98
N PHE A 176 4.19 -9.60 2.69
CA PHE A 176 5.54 -9.77 2.11
C PHE A 176 6.42 -8.54 2.36
N PHE A 177 5.91 -7.34 2.07
CA PHE A 177 6.66 -6.10 2.31
C PHE A 177 6.96 -5.88 3.79
N SER A 178 6.05 -6.24 4.71
CA SER A 178 6.31 -6.13 6.17
C SER A 178 7.52 -6.98 6.60
N PHE A 179 7.74 -8.15 5.97
CA PHE A 179 8.95 -8.94 6.21
C PHE A 179 10.22 -8.27 5.67
N THR A 180 10.13 -7.53 4.57
CA THR A 180 11.27 -6.73 4.07
C THR A 180 11.60 -5.57 5.00
N GLU A 181 10.61 -4.98 5.66
CA GLU A 181 10.78 -3.85 6.59
C GLU A 181 11.47 -4.30 7.88
N ILE A 182 11.06 -5.43 8.47
CA ILE A 182 11.75 -5.97 9.66
C ILE A 182 13.20 -6.35 9.34
N LEU A 183 13.47 -6.87 8.14
CA LEU A 183 14.83 -7.10 7.66
C LEU A 183 15.60 -5.77 7.50
N GLY A 184 14.95 -4.71 7.00
CA GLY A 184 15.50 -3.37 6.93
C GLY A 184 15.87 -2.79 8.30
N VAL A 185 14.99 -2.94 9.30
CA VAL A 185 15.25 -2.55 10.70
C VAL A 185 16.44 -3.32 11.24
N TRP A 186 16.50 -4.63 11.02
CA TRP A 186 17.62 -5.45 11.47
C TRP A 186 18.95 -5.06 10.81
N LEU A 187 18.95 -4.83 9.49
CA LEU A 187 20.12 -4.36 8.75
C LEU A 187 20.59 -2.99 9.24
N ALA A 188 19.67 -2.05 9.45
CA ALA A 188 19.99 -0.72 9.96
C ALA A 188 20.53 -0.78 11.40
N HIS A 189 19.95 -1.59 12.28
CA HIS A 189 20.45 -1.81 13.64
C HIS A 189 21.86 -2.39 13.61
N ARG A 190 22.10 -3.44 12.81
CA ARG A 190 23.41 -4.04 12.63
C ARG A 190 24.41 -3.03 12.09
N TYR A 191 24.07 -2.33 11.01
CA TYR A 191 24.95 -1.35 10.36
C TYR A 191 25.35 -0.23 11.32
N ARG A 192 24.38 0.30 12.08
CA ARG A 192 24.59 1.35 13.06
C ARG A 192 25.62 0.96 14.14
N ASN A 193 25.60 -0.30 14.58
CA ASN A 193 26.49 -0.84 15.59
C ASN A 193 27.87 -1.26 15.06
N LEU A 194 28.08 -1.23 13.73
CA LEU A 194 29.40 -1.47 13.16
C LEU A 194 30.22 -0.18 13.20
N LYS A 195 31.49 -0.29 13.61
CA LYS A 195 32.44 0.82 13.48
C LYS A 195 32.90 0.93 12.04
N ASP A 196 32.91 2.15 11.51
CA ASP A 196 33.51 2.42 10.21
C ASP A 196 35.01 2.08 10.27
N PRO A 197 35.49 1.09 9.50
CA PRO A 197 36.91 0.71 9.50
C PRO A 197 37.83 1.82 8.99
N ARG A 198 37.30 2.86 8.35
CA ARG A 198 38.04 4.05 7.89
C ARG A 198 38.04 5.20 8.90
N SER A 199 37.20 5.13 9.94
CA SER A 199 37.18 6.12 11.00
C SER A 199 38.43 5.97 11.86
N ASN A 200 39.35 6.93 11.74
CA ASN A 200 40.55 7.00 12.59
C ASN A 200 40.13 7.05 14.07
N PRO A 201 40.62 6.17 14.95
CA PRO A 201 40.23 6.15 16.36
C PRO A 201 40.67 7.40 17.15
N GLY A 202 41.48 8.28 16.56
CA GLY A 202 41.93 9.55 17.14
C GLY A 202 41.16 10.80 16.70
N ALA A 203 40.14 10.69 15.85
CA ALA A 203 39.31 11.82 15.44
C ALA A 203 38.10 11.98 16.38
N PHE A 204 38.37 12.22 17.66
CA PHE A 204 37.41 12.83 18.58
C PHE A 204 37.84 14.28 18.80
N LEU A 205 37.25 15.18 18.01
CA LEU A 205 36.99 16.58 18.35
C LEU A 205 35.58 16.90 17.83
#